data_AF-A0A252BR48-F1
#
_entry.id   AF-A0A252BR48-F1
#
_cell.length_a   1.000
_cell.length_b   1.000
_cell.length_c   1.000
_cell.angle_alpha   90.00
_cell.angle_beta   90.00
_cell.angle_gamma   90.00
#
_symmetry.space_group_name_H-M   'P 1'
#
loop_
_entity.id
_entity.type
_entity.pdbx_description
1 polymer ?
#
loop_
_entity_poly.entity_id
_entity_poly.type
_entity_poly.pdbx_seq_one_letter_code
_entity_poly.pdbx_strand_id
1 'polypeptide(L)'
;RSGAFRKSWAVLVDGKLWDAAPATIPMGTEVWIVNTMPYARKIEVGGQKIKVDPQIVEAVRQIVPRRFSGIRAQRAFKPLAGGRDARGGPVPYILKSAGVASGLSWTRKEGWSRKHAAYVSNRSDRQAGEQVLYPTLILTERIT
;
A
#
# COMPACT_ATOMS: atom_id res chain seq x y z
N ARG A 1 -0.44 -19.24 -6.16
CA ARG A 1 -1.80 -18.72 -6.43
C ARG A 1 -1.71 -17.32 -7.03
N SER A 2 -2.26 -17.14 -8.23
CA SER A 2 -2.27 -15.93 -9.07
C SER A 2 -3.59 -15.17 -8.92
N GLY A 3 -3.53 -13.86 -8.72
CA GLY A 3 -4.71 -12.99 -8.67
C GLY A 3 -4.30 -11.54 -8.87
N ALA A 4 -5.24 -10.66 -9.24
CA ALA A 4 -4.94 -9.26 -9.55
C ALA A 4 -4.10 -8.59 -8.45
N PHE A 5 -4.43 -8.80 -7.18
CA PHE A 5 -3.65 -8.31 -6.05
C PHE A 5 -2.15 -8.69 -6.12
N ARG A 6 -1.82 -9.95 -6.43
CA ARG A 6 -0.43 -10.41 -6.53
C ARG A 6 0.28 -9.83 -7.77
N LYS A 7 -0.46 -9.53 -8.85
CA LYS A 7 0.09 -8.98 -10.10
C LYS A 7 0.21 -7.45 -10.08
N SER A 8 -0.46 -6.77 -9.15
CA SER A 8 -0.53 -5.31 -9.08
C SER A 8 0.57 -4.65 -8.24
N TRP A 9 1.66 -5.36 -7.93
CA TRP A 9 2.81 -4.73 -7.28
C TRP A 9 3.65 -4.02 -8.33
N ALA A 10 3.91 -2.74 -8.10
CA ALA A 10 4.73 -1.90 -8.95
C ALA A 10 5.89 -1.32 -8.13
N VAL A 11 7.01 -1.07 -8.81
CA VAL A 11 8.15 -0.34 -8.28
C VAL A 11 8.13 1.04 -8.91
N LEU A 12 8.29 2.08 -8.10
CA LEU A 12 8.55 3.42 -8.56
C LEU A 12 9.91 3.87 -8.03
N VAL A 13 10.68 4.57 -8.86
CA VAL A 13 11.94 5.20 -8.49
C VAL A 13 11.76 6.70 -8.73
N ASP A 14 11.96 7.50 -7.68
CA ASP A 14 11.72 8.95 -7.69
C ASP A 14 10.36 9.34 -8.30
N GLY A 15 9.34 8.57 -7.93
CA GLY A 15 7.94 8.80 -8.35
C GLY A 15 7.60 8.33 -9.76
N LYS A 16 8.54 7.73 -10.52
CA LYS A 16 8.30 7.19 -11.87
C LYS A 16 8.24 5.68 -11.86
N LEU A 17 7.36 5.09 -12.67
CA LEU A 17 7.29 3.64 -12.83
C LEU A 17 8.65 3.10 -13.29
N TRP A 18 9.10 2.04 -12.63
CA TRP A 18 10.35 1.36 -12.95
C TRP A 18 10.04 0.00 -13.59
N ASP A 19 10.47 -0.17 -14.84
CA ASP A 19 10.29 -1.39 -15.64
C ASP A 19 11.62 -2.11 -15.96
N ALA A 20 12.75 -1.47 -15.68
CA ALA A 20 14.08 -2.06 -15.81
C ALA A 20 14.42 -3.03 -14.66
N ALA A 21 15.53 -3.74 -14.80
CA ALA A 21 16.00 -4.67 -13.78
C ALA A 21 16.24 -3.94 -12.43
N PRO A 22 15.83 -4.50 -11.28
CA PRO A 22 16.03 -3.86 -9.98
C PRO A 22 17.50 -3.55 -9.64
N ALA A 23 18.45 -4.34 -10.16
CA ALA A 23 19.88 -4.12 -9.98
C ALA A 23 20.42 -2.85 -10.66
N THR A 24 19.62 -2.23 -11.55
CA THR A 24 19.99 -1.00 -12.27
C THR A 24 19.43 0.26 -11.63
N ILE A 25 18.73 0.14 -10.49
CA ILE A 25 18.24 1.28 -9.73
C ILE A 25 19.44 2.09 -9.23
N PRO A 26 19.54 3.40 -9.53
CA PRO A 26 20.65 4.21 -9.05
C PRO A 26 20.68 4.31 -7.52
N MET A 27 21.89 4.36 -6.96
CA MET A 27 22.09 4.61 -5.54
C MET A 27 21.54 5.99 -5.14
N GLY A 28 21.18 6.13 -3.87
CA GLY A 28 20.63 7.37 -3.31
C GLY A 28 19.18 7.71 -3.72
N THR A 29 18.53 6.90 -4.55
CA THR A 29 17.15 7.16 -5.01
C THR A 29 16.10 6.72 -4.00
N GLU A 30 14.93 7.36 -4.03
CA GLU A 30 13.78 6.91 -3.24
C GLU A 30 13.00 5.86 -4.04
N VAL A 31 12.89 4.65 -3.47
CA VAL A 31 12.19 3.53 -4.11
C VAL A 31 10.87 3.27 -3.40
N TRP A 32 9.77 3.30 -4.15
CA TRP A 32 8.44 2.93 -3.65
C TRP A 32 8.06 1.57 -4.19
N ILE A 33 7.62 0.67 -3.32
CA ILE A 33 6.94 -0.58 -3.68
C ILE A 33 5.49 -0.47 -3.26
N VAL A 34 4.58 -0.48 -4.24
CA VAL A 34 3.16 -0.16 -4.05
C VAL A 34 2.28 -1.21 -4.71
N ASN A 35 1.13 -1.49 -4.10
CA ASN A 35 0.09 -2.27 -4.76
C ASN A 35 -0.95 -1.33 -5.38
N THR A 36 -1.10 -1.36 -6.71
CA THR A 36 -1.96 -0.42 -7.46
C THR A 36 -3.44 -0.77 -7.40
N MET A 37 -3.85 -1.88 -6.75
CA MET A 37 -5.28 -2.18 -6.58
C MET A 37 -5.92 -1.23 -5.56
N PRO A 38 -7.08 -0.61 -5.86
CA PRO A 38 -7.75 0.30 -4.93
C PRO A 38 -8.13 -0.33 -3.59
N TYR A 39 -8.43 -1.64 -3.59
CA TYR A 39 -8.77 -2.38 -2.38
C TYR A 39 -7.55 -2.79 -1.55
N ALA A 40 -6.31 -2.62 -2.06
CA ALA A 40 -5.09 -2.96 -1.32
C ALA A 40 -5.02 -2.18 0.00
N ARG A 41 -5.48 -0.92 0.01
CA ARG A 41 -5.60 -0.12 1.23
C ARG A 41 -6.47 -0.80 2.28
N LYS A 42 -7.63 -1.35 1.88
CA LYS A 42 -8.57 -2.02 2.80
C LYS A 42 -7.96 -3.30 3.39
N ILE A 43 -7.19 -4.03 2.60
CA ILE A 43 -6.45 -5.22 3.05
C ILE A 43 -5.36 -4.80 4.04
N GLU A 44 -4.53 -3.82 3.68
CA GLU A 44 -3.40 -3.38 4.51
C GLU A 44 -3.83 -2.94 5.91
N VAL A 45 -4.94 -2.19 6.01
CA VAL A 45 -5.46 -1.69 7.30
C VAL A 45 -6.27 -2.72 8.08
N GLY A 46 -6.49 -3.93 7.56
CA GLY A 46 -7.39 -4.91 8.18
C GLY A 46 -8.85 -4.41 8.21
N GLY A 47 -9.26 -3.68 7.17
CA GLY A 47 -10.63 -3.16 7.04
C GLY A 47 -11.59 -4.11 6.34
N GLN A 48 -11.10 -5.25 5.84
CA GLN A 48 -11.86 -6.23 5.08
C GLN A 48 -11.35 -7.65 5.34
N LYS A 49 -12.24 -8.54 5.81
CA LYS A 49 -11.95 -9.98 5.96
C LYS A 49 -11.74 -10.61 4.59
N ILE A 50 -10.52 -11.08 4.32
CA ILE A 50 -10.19 -11.81 3.08
C ILE A 50 -9.23 -12.96 3.38
N LYS A 51 -8.93 -13.78 2.36
CA LYS A 51 -8.01 -14.93 2.45
C LYS A 51 -6.51 -14.55 2.50
N VAL A 52 -6.18 -13.26 2.41
CA VAL A 52 -4.79 -12.78 2.50
C VAL A 52 -4.64 -12.04 3.82
N ASP A 53 -3.56 -12.34 4.53
CA ASP A 53 -3.27 -11.67 5.80
C ASP A 53 -3.10 -10.15 5.58
N PRO A 54 -3.73 -9.31 6.42
CA PRO A 54 -3.51 -7.87 6.45
C PRO A 54 -2.05 -7.48 6.73
N GLN A 55 -1.76 -6.18 6.63
CA GLN A 55 -0.48 -5.59 7.06
C GLN A 55 0.75 -6.12 6.31
N ILE A 56 0.62 -6.41 5.01
CA ILE A 56 1.70 -6.94 4.17
C ILE A 56 2.85 -5.95 4.09
N VAL A 57 2.55 -4.67 3.84
CA VAL A 57 3.59 -3.63 3.73
C VAL A 57 4.28 -3.43 5.07
N GLU A 58 3.52 -3.41 6.17
CA GLU A 58 4.08 -3.32 7.51
C GLU A 58 4.98 -4.52 7.87
N ALA A 59 4.56 -5.73 7.52
CA ALA A 59 5.36 -6.93 7.75
C ALA A 59 6.69 -6.87 6.98
N VAL A 60 6.67 -6.43 5.72
CA VAL A 60 7.90 -6.27 4.93
C VAL A 60 8.78 -5.15 5.50
N ARG A 61 8.20 -4.00 5.88
CA ARG A 61 8.92 -2.89 6.51
C ARG A 61 9.73 -3.34 7.72
N GLN A 62 9.19 -4.26 8.53
CA GLN A 62 9.89 -4.80 9.71
C GLN A 62 11.01 -5.79 9.36
N ILE A 63 10.93 -6.46 8.21
CA ILE A 63 11.92 -7.46 7.77
C ILE A 63 13.11 -6.80 7.08
N VAL A 64 12.86 -5.77 6.25
CA VAL A 64 13.90 -5.11 5.43
C VAL A 64 15.13 -4.69 6.24
N PRO A 65 15.04 -3.90 7.32
CA PRO A 65 16.24 -3.44 8.04
C PRO A 65 16.98 -4.58 8.76
N ARG A 66 16.36 -5.73 8.98
CA ARG A 66 17.02 -6.92 9.55
C ARG A 66 17.85 -7.68 8.51
N ARG A 67 17.51 -7.55 7.23
CA ARG A 67 18.20 -8.22 6.11
C ARG A 67 19.15 -7.29 5.38
N PHE A 68 18.85 -5.99 5.35
CA PHE A 68 19.56 -4.99 4.57
C PHE A 68 19.89 -3.79 5.47
N SER A 69 21.07 -3.82 6.09
CA SER A 69 21.50 -2.83 7.10
C SER A 69 21.64 -1.41 6.52
N GLY A 70 21.99 -1.28 5.24
CA GLY A 70 22.13 -0.02 4.53
C GLY A 70 20.80 0.60 4.06
N ILE A 71 19.66 -0.05 4.30
CA ILE A 71 18.36 0.40 3.82
C ILE A 71 17.47 0.81 4.99
N ARG A 72 16.86 1.99 4.87
CA ARG A 72 15.74 2.42 5.69
C ARG A 72 14.44 2.04 4.99
N ALA A 73 13.54 1.40 5.74
CA ALA A 73 12.21 1.07 5.26
C ALA A 73 11.14 1.82 6.06
N GLN A 74 10.22 2.46 5.35
CA GLN A 74 9.07 3.15 5.91
C GLN A 74 7.79 2.65 5.27
N ARG A 75 6.68 2.75 6.00
CA ARG A 75 5.34 2.54 5.46
C ARG A 75 4.61 3.86 5.44
N ALA A 76 4.02 4.18 4.30
CA ALA A 76 3.15 5.34 4.14
C ALA A 76 1.92 4.99 3.29
N PHE A 77 0.93 5.89 3.29
CA PHE A 77 -0.17 5.87 2.33
C PHE A 77 0.05 7.04 1.37
N LYS A 78 0.44 6.76 0.13
CA LYS A 78 0.86 7.78 -0.84
C LYS A 78 -0.16 7.91 -1.99
N PRO A 79 -0.38 9.12 -2.53
CA PRO A 79 -1.07 9.28 -3.80
C PRO A 79 -0.19 8.73 -4.94
N LEU A 80 -0.81 8.38 -6.06
CA LEU A 80 -0.10 7.96 -7.28
C LEU A 80 -0.43 8.96 -8.39
N ALA A 81 0.59 9.34 -9.17
CA ALA A 81 0.45 10.37 -10.21
C ALA A 81 -0.15 9.84 -11.53
N GLY A 82 -0.15 8.52 -11.74
CA GLY A 82 -0.60 7.91 -12.99
C GLY A 82 -0.36 6.41 -13.05
N GLY A 83 -0.81 5.78 -14.15
CA GLY A 83 -0.54 4.39 -14.47
C GLY A 83 -1.80 3.55 -14.65
N ARG A 84 -1.63 2.22 -14.65
CA ARG A 84 -2.72 1.25 -14.73
C ARG A 84 -2.61 0.19 -13.64
N ASP A 85 -3.75 -0.26 -13.12
CA ASP A 85 -3.82 -1.42 -12.25
C ASP A 85 -3.71 -2.74 -13.06
N ALA A 86 -3.56 -3.90 -12.40
CA ALA A 86 -3.46 -5.17 -13.12
C ALA A 86 -4.75 -5.60 -13.87
N ARG A 87 -5.84 -4.82 -13.77
CA ARG A 87 -7.06 -5.00 -14.57
C ARG A 87 -7.11 -4.04 -15.76
N GLY A 88 -6.08 -3.21 -15.94
CA GLY A 88 -6.03 -2.17 -16.98
C GLY A 88 -6.80 -0.89 -16.62
N GLY A 89 -7.34 -0.78 -15.41
CA GLY A 89 -8.05 0.42 -14.95
C GLY A 89 -7.08 1.57 -14.64
N PRO A 90 -7.54 2.83 -14.73
CA PRO A 90 -6.69 3.99 -14.47
C PRO A 90 -6.29 4.08 -12.99
N VAL A 91 -5.07 4.53 -12.75
CA VAL A 91 -4.51 4.89 -11.45
C VAL A 91 -4.13 6.37 -11.51
N PRO A 92 -4.45 7.19 -10.50
CA PRO A 92 -5.07 6.85 -9.23
C PRO A 92 -6.58 6.58 -9.36
N TYR A 93 -7.10 5.75 -8.45
CA TYR A 93 -8.53 5.54 -8.33
C TYR A 93 -9.16 6.67 -7.53
N ILE A 94 -10.19 7.28 -8.11
CA ILE A 94 -10.98 8.33 -7.48
C ILE A 94 -12.16 7.71 -6.72
N LEU A 95 -12.32 8.09 -5.46
CA LEU A 95 -13.41 7.64 -4.62
C LEU A 95 -14.76 8.16 -5.14
N LYS A 96 -15.70 7.26 -5.38
CA LYS A 96 -17.06 7.60 -5.84
C LYS A 96 -17.99 8.06 -4.71
N SER A 97 -17.66 7.69 -3.47
CA SER A 97 -18.45 7.99 -2.29
C SER A 97 -17.54 8.05 -1.06
N ALA A 98 -18.04 8.64 0.02
CA ALA A 98 -17.35 8.65 1.29
C ALA A 98 -17.07 7.22 1.79
N GLY A 99 -15.84 7.01 2.25
CA GLY A 99 -15.38 5.72 2.75
C GLY A 99 -16.01 5.36 4.08
N VAL A 100 -16.42 4.10 4.23
CA VAL A 100 -16.92 3.57 5.51
C VAL A 100 -15.76 3.13 6.39
N ALA A 101 -15.68 3.67 7.61
CA ALA A 101 -14.82 3.15 8.66
C ALA A 101 -15.52 1.94 9.29
N SER A 102 -15.14 0.72 8.86
CA SER A 102 -15.83 -0.51 9.25
C SER A 102 -15.66 -0.92 10.71
N GLY A 103 -14.71 -0.30 11.43
CA GLY A 103 -14.29 -0.71 12.78
C GLY A 103 -13.60 -2.07 12.83
N LEU A 104 -13.45 -2.76 11.69
CA LEU A 104 -12.71 -4.00 11.63
C LEU A 104 -11.23 -3.72 11.87
N SER A 105 -10.61 -4.63 12.61
CA SER A 105 -9.19 -4.66 12.89
C SER A 105 -8.72 -6.11 12.83
N TRP A 106 -7.44 -6.29 12.55
CA TRP A 106 -6.82 -7.60 12.58
C TRP A 106 -5.50 -7.55 13.35
N THR A 107 -5.25 -8.57 14.17
CA THR A 107 -3.95 -8.83 14.79
C THR A 107 -3.59 -10.29 14.64
N ARG A 108 -2.30 -10.61 14.66
CA ARG A 108 -1.84 -12.01 14.54
C ARG A 108 -2.29 -12.88 15.72
N LYS A 109 -2.42 -12.27 16.92
CA LYS A 109 -2.75 -12.97 18.17
C LYS A 109 -4.25 -13.25 18.30
N GLU A 110 -5.08 -12.26 17.96
CA GLU A 110 -6.53 -12.32 18.21
C GLU A 110 -7.34 -12.55 16.93
N GLY A 111 -6.69 -12.49 15.77
CA GLY A 111 -7.37 -12.55 14.48
C GLY A 111 -8.22 -11.31 14.24
N TRP A 112 -9.41 -11.51 13.68
CA TRP A 112 -10.31 -10.43 13.31
C TRP A 112 -11.21 -10.00 14.47
N SER A 113 -11.17 -8.71 14.80
CA SER A 113 -12.06 -8.09 15.78
C SER A 113 -12.73 -6.84 15.21
N ARG A 114 -13.74 -6.33 15.93
CA ARG A 114 -14.40 -5.06 15.62
C ARG A 114 -14.26 -4.13 16.82
N LYS A 115 -13.62 -2.98 16.62
CA LYS A 115 -13.34 -1.97 17.65
C LYS A 115 -14.51 -1.01 17.89
N HIS A 116 -15.32 -0.77 16.88
CA HIS A 116 -16.47 0.12 16.94
C HIS A 116 -17.48 -0.23 15.84
N ALA A 117 -18.71 0.29 15.94
CA ALA A 117 -19.70 0.18 14.87
C ALA A 117 -19.22 0.86 13.59
N ALA A 118 -19.71 0.41 12.44
CA ALA A 118 -19.33 0.99 11.16
C ALA A 118 -20.00 2.36 10.98
N TYR A 119 -19.25 3.36 10.51
CA TYR A 119 -19.77 4.70 10.23
C TYR A 119 -19.12 5.31 8.99
N VAL A 120 -19.76 6.31 8.41
CA VAL A 120 -19.21 7.08 7.28
C VAL A 120 -18.06 7.94 7.79
N SER A 121 -16.85 7.71 7.27
CA SER A 121 -15.66 8.42 7.75
C SER A 121 -15.74 9.89 7.38
N ASN A 122 -15.44 10.77 8.34
CA ASN A 122 -15.29 12.22 8.14
C ASN A 122 -13.87 12.63 7.70
N ARG A 123 -12.97 11.66 7.50
CA ARG A 123 -11.59 11.93 7.09
C ARG A 123 -11.56 12.49 5.67
N SER A 124 -10.86 13.60 5.46
CA SER A 124 -10.71 14.25 4.15
C SER A 124 -10.24 13.26 3.09
N ASP A 125 -9.18 12.49 3.37
CA ASP A 125 -8.58 11.51 2.45
C ASP A 125 -9.45 10.27 2.13
N ARG A 126 -10.71 10.27 2.57
CA ARG A 126 -11.71 9.22 2.32
C ARG A 126 -13.02 9.75 1.76
N GLN A 127 -13.09 11.03 1.37
CA GLN A 127 -14.30 11.61 0.81
C GLN A 127 -14.47 11.27 -0.68
N ALA A 128 -15.69 11.47 -1.19
CA ALA A 128 -15.95 11.37 -2.63
C ALA A 128 -15.14 12.42 -3.41
N GLY A 129 -14.67 12.07 -4.60
CA GLY A 129 -13.80 12.94 -5.42
C GLY A 129 -12.31 12.85 -5.07
N GLU A 130 -11.97 12.31 -3.89
CA GLU A 130 -10.59 12.20 -3.44
C GLU A 130 -9.88 10.99 -4.02
N GLN A 131 -8.56 11.11 -4.18
CA GLN A 131 -7.71 10.00 -4.59
C GLN A 131 -7.58 8.98 -3.47
N VAL A 132 -7.63 7.69 -3.82
CA VAL A 132 -7.20 6.64 -2.89
C VAL A 132 -5.71 6.79 -2.62
N LEU A 133 -5.35 6.87 -1.34
CA LEU A 133 -3.97 6.71 -0.91
C LEU A 133 -3.58 5.23 -0.85
N TYR A 134 -2.53 4.86 -1.56
CA TYR A 134 -2.08 3.49 -1.73
C TYR A 134 -1.09 3.12 -0.63
N PRO A 135 -1.16 1.89 -0.07
CA PRO A 135 -0.17 1.43 0.89
C PRO A 135 1.17 1.21 0.18
N THR A 136 2.19 1.93 0.62
CA THR A 136 3.49 2.02 -0.03
C THR A 136 4.60 1.69 0.96
N LEU A 137 5.46 0.75 0.58
CA LEU A 137 6.76 0.57 1.20
C LEU A 137 7.72 1.58 0.56
N ILE A 138 8.31 2.44 1.36
CA ILE A 138 9.31 3.40 0.91
C ILE A 138 10.66 2.91 1.40
N LEU A 139 11.60 2.76 0.47
CA LEU A 139 12.97 2.36 0.71
C LEU A 139 13.89 3.52 0.35
N THR A 140 14.78 3.85 1.25
CA THR A 140 15.86 4.82 1.01
C THR A 140 17.16 4.24 1.54
N GLU A 141 18.28 4.64 0.96
CA GLU A 141 19.58 4.36 1.56
C GLU A 141 19.71 5.08 2.91
N ARG A 142 20.44 4.46 3.84
CA ARG A 142 20.91 5.13 5.04
C ARG A 142 22.16 5.90 4.66
N ILE A 143 22.05 7.23 4.66
CA ILE A 143 23.23 8.10 4.68
C ILE A 143 23.94 7.76 5.99
N THR A 144 25.12 7.14 5.87
CA THR A 144 25.99 6.81 7.00
C THR A 144 26.93 7.97 7.24
#